data_AF-A0AAN6E6E1-F1
#
_entry.id   AF-A0AAN6E6E1-F1
#
_cell.length_a   1.000
_cell.length_b   1.000
_cell.length_c   1.000
_cell.angle_alpha   90.00
_cell.angle_beta   90.00
_cell.angle_gamma   90.00
#
_symmetry.space_group_name_H-M   'P 1'
#
loop_
_entity.id
_entity.type
_entity.pdbx_description
1 polymer ?
#
loop_
_entity_poly.entity_id
_entity_poly.type
_entity_poly.pdbx_seq_one_letter_code
_entity_poly.pdbx_strand_id
1 'polypeptide(L)'
;MSEEIKPFKVDIPEDEVERYYRKVKDTRVPTKDIVPGAGSDYGFTTEWATDLYHFWTDKYDWQDEQKHMNQWPHYTTEIEGINIHFIHQRSEAASAYPLLMVHGWPGSFYEFSRVINALSDAKSPQPFHCVVPSLPGFCWSSGPPRGWKLQDTARIFHTLMHRLGYKEFAVQTDDWGHWVGRELGAQCSHSCKAVHFNFAPAPLPEGAELMEREAAVQARVDDWLENHLIVNMTPNSICGAFYIIYFHIRGIE
;
A
#
# COMPACT_ATOMS: atom_id res chain seq x y z
N MET A 1 -3.84 12.12 -26.16
CA MET A 1 -2.88 12.13 -25.04
C MET A 1 -1.86 11.03 -25.30
N SER A 2 -0.62 11.21 -24.86
CA SER A 2 0.46 10.25 -25.13
C SER A 2 0.17 8.91 -24.42
N GLU A 3 0.39 7.78 -25.09
CA GLU A 3 0.38 6.44 -24.47
C GLU A 3 1.79 6.00 -24.04
N GLU A 4 2.73 6.93 -24.02
CA GLU A 4 4.12 6.69 -23.66
C GLU A 4 4.25 6.16 -22.24
N ILE A 5 5.07 5.11 -22.11
CA ILE A 5 5.52 4.56 -20.83
C ILE A 5 6.99 4.95 -20.69
N LYS A 6 7.31 5.72 -19.65
CA LYS A 6 8.64 6.26 -19.41
C LYS A 6 9.33 5.47 -18.31
N PRO A 7 10.57 4.98 -18.52
CA PRO A 7 11.38 4.45 -17.43
C PRO A 7 11.48 5.48 -16.30
N PHE A 8 11.40 4.99 -15.07
CA PHE A 8 11.53 5.78 -13.86
C PHE A 8 12.63 5.17 -12.99
N LYS A 9 13.31 6.03 -12.23
CA LYS A 9 14.28 5.62 -11.23
C LYS A 9 14.00 6.43 -9.97
N VAL A 10 13.95 5.74 -8.83
CA VAL A 10 13.89 6.43 -7.54
C VAL A 10 15.22 7.12 -7.31
N ASP A 11 15.20 8.44 -7.27
CA ASP A 11 16.40 9.26 -7.05
C ASP A 11 16.02 10.46 -6.18
N ILE A 12 16.17 10.27 -4.86
CA ILE A 12 15.92 11.30 -3.86
C ILE A 12 17.17 12.16 -3.74
N PRO A 13 17.05 13.49 -3.94
CA PRO A 13 18.19 14.40 -3.80
C PRO A 13 18.86 14.30 -2.44
N GLU A 14 20.19 14.32 -2.41
CA GLU A 14 20.98 14.20 -1.19
C GLU A 14 20.63 15.28 -0.15
N ASP A 15 20.34 16.50 -0.59
CA ASP A 15 19.92 17.60 0.27
C ASP A 15 18.55 17.37 0.93
N GLU A 16 17.62 16.67 0.27
CA GLU A 16 16.37 16.22 0.88
C GLU A 16 16.60 15.10 1.90
N VAL A 17 17.54 14.19 1.64
CA VAL A 17 17.96 13.15 2.60
C VAL A 17 18.58 13.77 3.84
N GLU A 18 19.51 14.71 3.67
CA GLU A 18 20.09 15.47 4.78
C GLU A 18 19.03 16.25 5.56
N ARG A 19 18.09 16.87 4.85
CA ARG A 19 16.96 17.59 5.46
C ARG A 19 16.10 16.64 6.29
N TYR A 20 15.83 15.42 5.84
CA TYR A 20 15.16 14.39 6.62
C TYR A 20 15.92 14.10 7.93
N TYR A 21 17.21 13.78 7.87
CA TYR A 21 17.99 13.47 9.07
C TYR A 21 18.06 14.64 10.05
N ARG A 22 18.19 15.88 9.56
CA ARG A 22 18.12 17.09 10.42
C ARG A 22 16.80 17.17 11.16
N LYS A 23 15.68 16.94 10.48
CA LYS A 23 14.34 16.98 11.09
C LYS A 23 14.11 15.86 12.10
N VAL A 24 14.56 14.64 11.80
CA VAL A 24 14.48 13.53 12.76
C VAL A 24 15.29 13.89 14.00
N LYS A 25 16.54 14.34 13.86
CA LYS A 25 17.40 14.72 15.00
C LYS A 25 16.87 15.89 15.84
N ASP A 26 16.12 16.81 15.24
CA ASP A 26 15.49 17.93 15.94
C ASP A 26 14.17 17.54 16.65
N THR A 27 13.74 16.28 16.52
CA THR A 27 12.51 15.79 17.15
C THR A 27 12.64 15.75 18.67
N ARG A 28 11.67 16.34 19.37
CA ARG A 28 11.54 16.22 20.83
C ARG A 28 10.80 14.94 21.18
N VAL A 29 11.56 13.90 21.52
CA VAL A 29 10.99 12.61 21.94
C VAL A 29 10.41 12.73 23.36
N PRO A 30 9.20 12.20 23.62
CA PRO A 30 8.66 12.12 24.98
C PRO A 30 9.62 11.38 25.92
N THR A 31 9.74 11.83 27.17
CA THR A 31 10.64 11.21 28.16
C THR A 31 9.89 10.33 29.17
N LYS A 32 8.57 10.26 29.07
CA LYS A 32 7.69 9.47 29.92
C LYS A 32 6.36 9.21 29.22
N ASP A 33 5.71 8.13 29.60
CA ASP A 33 4.37 7.84 29.11
C ASP A 33 3.39 8.90 29.59
N ILE A 34 2.44 9.24 28.71
CA ILE A 34 1.37 10.21 29.01
C ILE A 34 0.45 9.65 30.11
N VAL A 35 0.16 8.34 30.05
CA VAL A 35 -0.64 7.61 31.02
C VAL A 35 0.23 6.51 31.65
N PRO A 36 0.86 6.77 32.82
CA PRO A 36 1.72 5.79 33.46
C PRO A 36 1.00 4.47 33.75
N GLY A 37 1.60 3.35 33.36
CA GLY A 37 1.07 2.00 33.60
C GLY A 37 0.06 1.49 32.58
N ALA A 38 -0.30 2.30 31.56
CA ALA A 38 -1.27 1.90 30.52
C ALA A 38 -0.67 1.04 29.39
N GLY A 39 0.63 0.74 29.43
CA GLY A 39 1.29 -0.06 28.40
C GLY A 39 1.06 0.53 27.00
N SER A 40 0.53 -0.29 26.09
CA SER A 40 0.21 0.09 24.71
C SER A 40 -1.28 0.41 24.47
N ASP A 41 -2.09 0.50 25.53
CA ASP A 41 -3.56 0.66 25.42
C ASP A 41 -3.95 1.98 24.75
N TYR A 42 -3.06 2.98 24.78
CA TYR A 42 -3.27 4.32 24.19
C TYR A 42 -2.30 4.62 23.03
N GLY A 43 -1.73 3.59 22.40
CA GLY A 43 -0.79 3.72 21.29
C GLY A 43 0.59 3.18 21.63
N PHE A 44 1.62 3.66 20.93
CA PHE A 44 2.99 3.21 21.17
C PHE A 44 3.53 3.70 22.52
N THR A 45 4.37 2.88 23.16
CA THR A 45 5.05 3.25 24.41
C THR A 45 6.15 4.27 24.17
N THR A 46 6.55 5.01 25.21
CA THR A 46 7.71 5.91 25.13
C THR A 46 9.00 5.15 24.80
N GLU A 47 9.15 3.94 25.34
CA GLU A 47 10.28 3.05 25.02
C GLU A 47 10.34 2.74 23.53
N TRP A 48 9.22 2.28 22.94
CA TRP A 48 9.16 1.96 21.51
C TRP A 48 9.44 3.19 20.63
N ALA A 49 8.90 4.36 20.98
CA ALA A 49 9.16 5.60 20.25
C ALA A 49 10.64 6.02 20.31
N THR A 50 11.28 5.80 21.45
CA THR A 50 12.70 6.08 21.67
C THR A 50 13.57 5.14 20.84
N ASP A 51 13.24 3.84 20.81
CA ASP A 51 13.94 2.86 19.97
C ASP A 51 13.80 3.17 18.49
N LEU A 52 12.60 3.57 18.04
CA LEU A 52 12.37 3.99 16.66
C LEU A 52 13.17 5.24 16.30
N TYR A 53 13.23 6.22 17.21
CA TYR A 53 14.04 7.42 17.04
C TYR A 53 15.54 7.08 16.90
N HIS A 54 16.07 6.20 17.75
CA HIS A 54 17.46 5.72 17.65
C HIS A 54 17.71 4.95 16.36
N PHE A 55 16.77 4.12 15.93
CA PHE A 55 16.87 3.44 14.65
C PHE A 55 17.00 4.44 13.49
N TRP A 56 16.12 5.45 13.41
CA TRP A 56 16.19 6.45 12.32
C TRP A 56 17.40 7.37 12.38
N THR A 57 17.89 7.70 13.57
CA THR A 57 19.04 8.61 13.72
C THR A 57 20.39 7.93 13.54
N ASP A 58 20.49 6.65 13.93
CA ASP A 58 21.77 5.95 14.05
C ASP A 58 21.95 4.79 13.06
N LYS A 59 20.86 4.20 12.55
CA LYS A 59 20.92 2.94 11.76
C LYS A 59 20.23 3.00 10.40
N TYR A 60 19.22 3.85 10.23
CA TYR A 60 18.46 3.92 8.99
C TYR A 60 19.29 4.58 7.88
N ASP A 61 19.50 3.86 6.77
CA ASP A 61 20.23 4.33 5.61
C ASP A 61 19.27 4.49 4.42
N TRP A 62 19.03 5.74 4.03
CA TRP A 62 18.12 6.05 2.94
C TRP A 62 18.72 5.75 1.55
N GLN A 63 20.06 5.71 1.43
CA GLN A 63 20.73 5.31 0.19
C GLN A 63 20.60 3.81 -0.04
N ASP A 64 20.71 3.00 1.02
CA ASP A 64 20.47 1.56 0.94
C ASP A 64 19.02 1.24 0.54
N GLU A 65 18.06 1.95 1.11
CA GLU A 65 16.65 1.78 0.81
C GLU A 65 16.30 2.24 -0.62
N GLN A 66 16.87 3.36 -1.08
CA GLN A 66 16.77 3.79 -2.48
C GLN A 66 17.36 2.74 -3.44
N LYS A 67 18.51 2.17 -3.09
CA LYS A 67 19.12 1.09 -3.88
C LYS A 67 18.26 -0.15 -3.90
N HIS A 68 17.61 -0.48 -2.78
CA HIS A 68 16.68 -1.61 -2.69
C HIS A 68 15.46 -1.40 -3.58
N MET A 69 14.81 -0.24 -3.50
CA MET A 69 13.66 0.07 -4.37
C MET A 69 14.02 -0.05 -5.85
N ASN A 70 15.17 0.47 -6.26
CA ASN A 70 15.63 0.41 -7.65
C ASN A 70 16.08 -0.98 -8.15
N GLN A 71 15.89 -2.05 -7.37
CA GLN A 71 16.09 -3.43 -7.87
C GLN A 71 15.02 -3.84 -8.89
N TRP A 72 13.87 -3.17 -8.88
CA TRP A 72 12.79 -3.43 -9.84
C TRP A 72 12.74 -2.37 -10.95
N PRO A 73 12.22 -2.73 -12.15
CA PRO A 73 12.01 -1.78 -13.21
C PRO A 73 10.77 -0.92 -12.93
N HIS A 74 10.99 0.35 -12.62
CA HIS A 74 9.93 1.34 -12.42
C HIS A 74 9.62 2.09 -13.70
N TYR A 75 8.37 2.53 -13.81
CA TYR A 75 7.88 3.32 -14.92
C TYR A 75 6.89 4.37 -14.45
N THR A 76 6.68 5.36 -15.31
CA THR A 76 5.59 6.33 -15.21
C THR A 76 4.84 6.43 -16.52
N THR A 77 3.54 6.71 -16.46
CA THR A 77 2.73 7.00 -17.64
C THR A 77 1.59 7.93 -17.28
N GLU A 78 1.19 8.80 -18.21
CA GLU A 78 0.07 9.71 -17.99
C GLU A 78 -1.25 9.08 -18.46
N ILE A 79 -2.20 8.93 -17.55
CA ILE A 79 -3.56 8.45 -17.86
C ILE A 79 -4.53 9.53 -17.37
N GLU A 80 -5.25 10.13 -18.32
CA GLU A 80 -6.26 11.16 -18.03
C GLU A 80 -5.74 12.33 -17.19
N GLY A 81 -4.52 12.80 -17.52
CA GLY A 81 -3.88 13.92 -16.85
C GLY A 81 -3.27 13.59 -15.49
N ILE A 82 -3.27 12.31 -15.07
CA ILE A 82 -2.61 11.84 -13.85
C ILE A 82 -1.37 11.04 -14.25
N ASN A 83 -0.20 11.45 -13.76
CA ASN A 83 1.00 10.64 -13.86
C ASN A 83 0.93 9.49 -12.86
N ILE A 84 0.98 8.25 -13.34
CA ILE A 84 0.94 7.04 -12.51
C ILE A 84 2.31 6.40 -12.50
N HIS A 85 2.90 6.27 -11.31
CA HIS A 85 4.08 5.46 -11.06
C HIS A 85 3.68 4.00 -10.87
N PHE A 86 4.48 3.07 -11.40
CA PHE A 86 4.31 1.64 -11.19
C PHE A 86 5.62 0.86 -11.36
N ILE A 87 5.73 -0.28 -10.69
CA ILE A 87 6.69 -1.33 -11.05
C ILE A 87 6.07 -2.23 -12.13
N HIS A 88 6.86 -2.65 -13.12
CA HIS A 88 6.47 -3.69 -14.08
C HIS A 88 7.52 -4.79 -14.16
N GLN A 89 7.47 -5.71 -13.19
CA GLN A 89 8.37 -6.87 -13.13
C GLN A 89 7.83 -8.00 -14.00
N ARG A 90 8.40 -8.15 -15.20
CA ARG A 90 8.03 -9.23 -16.12
C ARG A 90 8.76 -10.52 -15.73
N SER A 91 8.02 -11.60 -15.55
CA SER A 91 8.58 -12.95 -15.59
C SER A 91 9.15 -13.30 -16.98
N GLU A 92 10.18 -14.14 -16.99
CA GLU A 92 10.73 -14.76 -18.20
C GLU A 92 9.93 -15.99 -18.66
N ALA A 93 8.98 -16.49 -17.85
CA ALA A 93 8.17 -17.63 -18.23
C ALA A 93 7.13 -17.27 -19.30
N ALA A 94 7.03 -18.08 -20.35
CA ALA A 94 6.01 -17.93 -21.40
C ALA A 94 4.57 -18.11 -20.89
N SER A 95 4.40 -18.83 -19.77
CA SER A 95 3.11 -19.06 -19.10
C SER A 95 2.75 -17.98 -18.08
N ALA A 96 3.58 -16.93 -17.94
CA ALA A 96 3.36 -15.91 -16.93
C ALA A 96 2.05 -15.16 -17.16
N TYR A 97 1.19 -15.15 -16.14
CA TYR A 97 -0.09 -14.46 -16.21
C TYR A 97 0.03 -13.02 -15.71
N PRO A 98 -0.67 -12.02 -16.27
CA PRO A 98 -0.60 -10.65 -15.77
C PRO A 98 -1.30 -10.52 -14.41
N LEU A 99 -0.60 -9.94 -13.42
CA LEU A 99 -1.10 -9.72 -12.08
C LEU A 99 -0.94 -8.24 -11.69
N LEU A 100 -2.06 -7.57 -11.49
CA LEU A 100 -2.12 -6.23 -10.91
C LEU A 100 -2.15 -6.34 -9.38
N MET A 101 -1.24 -5.64 -8.69
CA MET A 101 -1.11 -5.72 -7.23
C MET A 101 -1.32 -4.33 -6.63
N VAL A 102 -2.42 -4.15 -5.87
CA VAL A 102 -2.87 -2.85 -5.41
C VAL A 102 -2.75 -2.74 -3.90
N HIS A 103 -1.92 -1.80 -3.43
CA HIS A 103 -1.67 -1.50 -2.02
C HIS A 103 -2.80 -0.66 -1.39
N GLY A 104 -2.69 -0.40 -0.09
CA GLY A 104 -3.58 0.54 0.61
C GLY A 104 -2.84 1.63 1.39
N TRP A 105 -3.38 2.01 2.55
CA TRP A 105 -2.88 3.03 3.47
C TRP A 105 -2.70 2.42 4.87
N PRO A 106 -1.63 2.76 5.62
CA PRO A 106 -0.55 3.72 5.32
C PRO A 106 0.53 3.16 4.37
N GLY A 107 0.19 2.11 3.62
CA GLY A 107 1.02 1.42 2.66
C GLY A 107 1.48 2.19 1.42
N SER A 108 2.22 1.47 0.59
CA SER A 108 2.65 1.90 -0.74
C SER A 108 2.92 0.69 -1.63
N PHE A 109 3.33 0.93 -2.88
CA PHE A 109 3.85 -0.13 -3.77
C PHE A 109 4.91 -1.01 -3.11
N TYR A 110 5.65 -0.47 -2.13
CA TYR A 110 6.77 -1.13 -1.48
C TYR A 110 6.36 -2.28 -0.55
N GLU A 111 5.08 -2.39 -0.17
CA GLU A 111 4.56 -3.54 0.58
C GLU A 111 4.79 -4.86 -0.15
N PHE A 112 4.83 -4.81 -1.48
CA PHE A 112 5.02 -5.97 -2.34
C PHE A 112 6.49 -6.33 -2.59
N SER A 113 7.45 -5.52 -2.11
CA SER A 113 8.91 -5.77 -2.24
C SER A 113 9.31 -7.20 -1.85
N ARG A 114 8.65 -7.77 -0.85
CA ARG A 114 8.95 -9.11 -0.32
C ARG A 114 8.42 -10.26 -1.19
N VAL A 115 7.49 -10.00 -2.11
CA VAL A 115 6.79 -11.05 -2.87
C VAL A 115 6.94 -10.93 -4.39
N ILE A 116 7.23 -9.73 -4.93
CA ILE A 116 7.35 -9.50 -6.39
C ILE A 116 8.34 -10.48 -7.04
N ASN A 117 9.49 -10.72 -6.42
CA ASN A 117 10.51 -11.61 -6.98
C ASN A 117 10.04 -13.07 -7.04
N ALA A 118 9.42 -13.57 -5.97
CA ALA A 118 8.91 -14.94 -5.94
C ALA A 118 7.73 -15.15 -6.91
N LEU A 119 6.83 -14.17 -7.02
CA LEU A 119 5.68 -14.24 -7.92
C LEU A 119 6.07 -14.13 -9.40
N SER A 120 7.14 -13.39 -9.71
CA SER A 120 7.64 -13.23 -11.08
C SER A 120 8.71 -14.24 -11.50
N ASP A 121 9.21 -15.06 -10.57
CA ASP A 121 10.18 -16.12 -10.88
C ASP A 121 9.56 -17.13 -11.88
N ALA A 122 10.29 -17.44 -12.95
CA ALA A 122 9.88 -18.41 -13.96
C ALA A 122 9.74 -19.85 -13.41
N LYS A 123 10.32 -20.13 -12.24
CA LYS A 123 10.19 -21.41 -11.52
C LYS A 123 9.00 -21.44 -10.57
N SER A 124 8.28 -20.32 -10.38
CA SER A 124 7.04 -20.33 -9.60
C SER A 124 6.06 -21.33 -10.21
N PRO A 125 5.33 -22.12 -9.40
CA PRO A 125 4.26 -23.00 -9.92
C PRO A 125 3.25 -22.25 -10.78
N GLN A 126 3.02 -20.98 -10.46
CA GLN A 126 2.29 -20.02 -11.29
C GLN A 126 3.12 -18.73 -11.38
N PRO A 127 3.85 -18.51 -12.48
CA PRO A 127 4.59 -17.27 -12.69
C PRO A 127 3.65 -16.12 -13.09
N PHE A 128 4.02 -14.90 -12.74
CA PHE A 128 3.27 -13.70 -13.07
C PHE A 128 4.12 -12.58 -13.68
N HIS A 129 3.53 -11.82 -14.60
CA HIS A 129 4.00 -10.46 -14.85
C HIS A 129 3.38 -9.54 -13.80
N CYS A 130 4.19 -9.07 -12.84
CA CYS A 130 3.70 -8.27 -11.73
C CYS A 130 3.68 -6.79 -12.11
N VAL A 131 2.52 -6.16 -11.98
CA VAL A 131 2.31 -4.72 -12.17
C VAL A 131 1.87 -4.13 -10.84
N VAL A 132 2.68 -3.24 -10.27
CA VAL A 132 2.48 -2.71 -8.92
C VAL A 132 2.40 -1.18 -8.98
N PRO A 133 1.22 -0.60 -9.23
CA PRO A 133 1.06 0.84 -9.26
C PRO A 133 1.07 1.47 -7.88
N SER A 134 1.56 2.70 -7.80
CA SER A 134 1.22 3.60 -6.70
C SER A 134 -0.16 4.19 -6.95
N LEU A 135 -1.05 4.11 -5.94
CA LEU A 135 -2.36 4.76 -5.97
C LEU A 135 -2.25 6.26 -6.30
N PRO A 136 -3.24 6.89 -6.95
CA PRO A 136 -3.27 8.34 -7.12
C PRO A 136 -3.08 9.07 -5.79
N GLY A 137 -2.12 10.00 -5.74
CA GLY A 137 -1.73 10.71 -4.52
C GLY A 137 -0.73 9.99 -3.61
N PHE A 138 -0.22 8.82 -4.00
CA PHE A 138 0.80 8.08 -3.26
C PHE A 138 2.15 8.07 -3.99
N CYS A 139 3.22 8.19 -3.22
CA CYS A 139 4.61 8.14 -3.70
C CYS A 139 4.84 9.07 -4.92
N TRP A 140 5.17 8.51 -6.08
CA TRP A 140 5.45 9.26 -7.32
C TRP A 140 4.26 9.34 -8.28
N SER A 141 3.08 8.84 -7.89
CA SER A 141 1.84 9.10 -8.63
C SER A 141 1.28 10.47 -8.26
N SER A 142 0.84 11.24 -9.26
CA SER A 142 0.22 12.54 -9.03
C SER A 142 -1.06 12.43 -8.20
N GLY A 143 -1.38 13.50 -7.48
CA GLY A 143 -2.64 13.61 -6.75
C GLY A 143 -3.84 13.62 -7.69
N PRO A 144 -4.97 13.01 -7.30
CA PRO A 144 -6.16 13.01 -8.12
C PRO A 144 -6.84 14.39 -8.15
N PRO A 145 -7.59 14.72 -9.22
CA PRO A 145 -8.39 15.94 -9.28
C PRO A 145 -9.57 15.91 -8.29
N ARG A 146 -10.23 17.07 -8.13
CA ARG A 146 -11.40 17.19 -7.26
C ARG A 146 -12.52 16.22 -7.67
N GLY A 147 -13.10 15.55 -6.68
CA GLY A 147 -14.25 14.66 -6.88
C GLY A 147 -13.91 13.24 -7.30
N TRP A 148 -12.63 12.85 -7.19
CA TRP A 148 -12.14 11.51 -7.48
C TRP A 148 -12.82 10.43 -6.65
N LYS A 149 -13.19 9.33 -7.30
CA LYS A 149 -13.84 8.17 -6.69
C LYS A 149 -12.99 6.92 -6.85
N LEU A 150 -13.34 5.87 -6.10
CA LEU A 150 -12.70 4.56 -6.21
C LEU A 150 -12.82 3.96 -7.62
N GLN A 151 -13.95 4.22 -8.29
CA GLN A 151 -14.20 3.82 -9.67
C GLN A 151 -13.23 4.47 -10.66
N ASP A 152 -12.81 5.71 -10.40
CA ASP A 152 -11.84 6.39 -11.24
C ASP A 152 -10.46 5.71 -11.15
N THR A 153 -10.03 5.33 -9.94
CA THR A 153 -8.80 4.54 -9.74
C THR A 153 -8.88 3.19 -10.47
N ALA A 154 -10.00 2.47 -10.35
CA ALA A 154 -10.18 1.20 -11.05
C ALA A 154 -10.09 1.36 -12.57
N ARG A 155 -10.72 2.41 -13.12
CA ARG A 155 -10.70 2.71 -14.56
C ARG A 155 -9.30 3.05 -15.07
N ILE A 156 -8.52 3.86 -14.36
CA ILE A 156 -7.14 4.17 -14.78
C ILE A 156 -6.23 2.95 -14.67
N PHE A 157 -6.42 2.05 -13.70
CA PHE A 157 -5.63 0.83 -13.58
C PHE A 157 -6.01 -0.20 -14.64
N HIS A 158 -7.30 -0.31 -15.00
CA HIS A 158 -7.71 -1.06 -16.18
C HIS A 158 -7.04 -0.52 -17.45
N THR A 159 -7.03 0.81 -17.63
CA THR A 159 -6.34 1.48 -18.74
C THR A 159 -4.82 1.20 -18.73
N LEU A 160 -4.18 1.24 -17.55
CA LEU A 160 -2.76 0.90 -17.39
C LEU A 160 -2.48 -0.52 -17.86
N MET A 161 -3.27 -1.51 -17.41
CA MET A 161 -3.08 -2.91 -17.81
C MET A 161 -3.25 -3.10 -19.32
N HIS A 162 -4.25 -2.46 -19.93
CA HIS A 162 -4.44 -2.49 -21.39
C HIS A 162 -3.30 -1.83 -22.15
N ARG A 163 -2.79 -0.69 -21.65
CA ARG A 163 -1.63 0.00 -22.23
C ARG A 163 -0.36 -0.85 -22.19
N LEU A 164 -0.21 -1.70 -21.16
CA LEU A 164 0.86 -2.70 -21.08
C LEU A 164 0.62 -3.93 -21.96
N GLY A 165 -0.49 -3.98 -22.70
CA GLY A 165 -0.85 -5.07 -23.61
C GLY A 165 -1.65 -6.20 -22.96
N TYR A 166 -2.03 -6.08 -21.69
CA TYR A 166 -2.75 -7.11 -20.95
C TYR A 166 -4.26 -6.94 -21.10
N LYS A 167 -4.85 -7.69 -22.04
CA LYS A 167 -6.31 -7.72 -22.27
C LYS A 167 -7.06 -8.41 -21.14
N GLU A 168 -6.42 -9.40 -20.53
CA GLU A 168 -6.94 -10.18 -19.40
C GLU A 168 -5.87 -10.23 -18.30
N PHE A 169 -6.28 -10.07 -17.05
CA PHE A 169 -5.39 -10.04 -15.90
C PHE A 169 -6.12 -10.47 -14.62
N ALA A 170 -5.34 -10.89 -13.63
CA ALA A 170 -5.81 -11.08 -12.26
C ALA A 170 -5.42 -9.87 -11.40
N VAL A 171 -6.10 -9.69 -10.28
CA VAL A 171 -5.82 -8.61 -9.33
C VAL A 171 -5.62 -9.20 -7.94
N GLN A 172 -4.57 -8.78 -7.24
CA GLN A 172 -4.41 -8.99 -5.81
C GLN A 172 -4.47 -7.63 -5.11
N THR A 173 -5.20 -7.57 -4.00
CA THR A 173 -5.44 -6.30 -3.30
C THR A 173 -5.52 -6.45 -1.79
N ASP A 174 -5.07 -5.43 -1.08
CA ASP A 174 -5.21 -5.23 0.36
C ASP A 174 -5.88 -3.86 0.68
N ASP A 175 -6.32 -3.61 1.91
CA ASP A 175 -6.77 -2.31 2.44
C ASP A 175 -7.56 -1.42 1.43
N TRP A 176 -7.12 -0.20 1.06
CA TRP A 176 -7.81 0.61 0.04
C TRP A 176 -7.83 -0.02 -1.35
N GLY A 177 -6.81 -0.83 -1.65
CA GLY A 177 -6.77 -1.68 -2.83
C GLY A 177 -7.98 -2.61 -2.90
N HIS A 178 -8.51 -3.12 -1.78
CA HIS A 178 -9.72 -3.96 -1.76
C HIS A 178 -10.85 -3.29 -2.55
N TRP A 179 -11.11 -2.02 -2.27
CA TRP A 179 -12.19 -1.31 -2.93
C TRP A 179 -11.92 -1.13 -4.43
N VAL A 180 -10.68 -0.85 -4.82
CA VAL A 180 -10.28 -0.76 -6.23
C VAL A 180 -10.44 -2.10 -6.94
N GLY A 181 -10.00 -3.20 -6.32
CA GLY A 181 -10.14 -4.56 -6.83
C GLY A 181 -11.61 -4.96 -6.99
N ARG A 182 -12.46 -4.59 -6.03
CA ARG A 182 -13.91 -4.80 -6.11
C ARG A 182 -14.53 -4.07 -7.31
N GLU A 183 -14.16 -2.80 -7.54
CA GLU A 183 -14.64 -2.06 -8.71
C GLU A 183 -14.11 -2.63 -10.03
N LEU A 184 -12.84 -3.07 -10.09
CA LEU A 184 -12.27 -3.77 -11.25
C LEU A 184 -13.02 -5.08 -11.56
N GLY A 185 -13.26 -5.91 -10.54
CA GLY A 185 -13.99 -7.16 -10.70
C GLY A 185 -15.45 -6.93 -11.14
N ALA A 186 -16.10 -5.89 -10.61
CA ALA A 186 -17.50 -5.59 -10.93
C ALA A 186 -17.67 -4.94 -12.32
N GLN A 187 -16.80 -3.98 -12.67
CA GLN A 187 -16.99 -3.13 -13.86
C GLN A 187 -16.16 -3.59 -15.06
N CYS A 188 -15.07 -4.32 -14.83
CA CYS A 188 -14.11 -4.69 -15.86
C CYS A 188 -14.01 -6.22 -16.03
N SER A 189 -15.08 -6.98 -15.77
CA SER A 189 -15.11 -8.46 -15.79
C SER A 189 -14.67 -9.11 -17.10
N HIS A 190 -14.72 -8.39 -18.22
CA HIS A 190 -14.17 -8.84 -19.50
C HIS A 190 -12.64 -8.93 -19.48
N SER A 191 -11.96 -8.11 -18.67
CA SER A 191 -10.49 -8.07 -18.52
C SER A 191 -10.02 -8.61 -17.17
N CYS A 192 -10.63 -8.19 -16.07
CA CYS A 192 -10.31 -8.65 -14.72
C CYS A 192 -10.94 -10.02 -14.47
N LYS A 193 -10.15 -11.09 -14.60
CA LYS A 193 -10.65 -12.48 -14.54
C LYS A 193 -10.75 -13.06 -13.14
N ALA A 194 -9.96 -12.54 -12.21
CA ALA A 194 -9.96 -12.95 -10.83
C ALA A 194 -9.54 -11.78 -9.94
N VAL A 195 -10.12 -11.71 -8.75
CA VAL A 195 -9.69 -10.78 -7.71
C VAL A 195 -9.44 -11.59 -6.44
N HIS A 196 -8.24 -11.42 -5.88
CA HIS A 196 -7.86 -12.00 -4.60
C HIS A 196 -7.75 -10.89 -3.55
N PHE A 197 -8.48 -11.06 -2.45
CA PHE A 197 -8.49 -10.15 -1.31
C PHE A 197 -7.80 -10.80 -0.11
N ASN A 198 -6.84 -10.10 0.51
CA ASN A 198 -6.37 -10.43 1.86
C ASN A 198 -6.97 -9.51 2.94
N PHE A 199 -7.80 -8.55 2.54
CA PHE A 199 -8.66 -7.74 3.39
C PHE A 199 -10.05 -7.63 2.75
N ALA A 200 -11.10 -7.92 3.53
CA ALA A 200 -12.49 -7.92 3.05
C ALA A 200 -13.45 -7.46 4.17
N PRO A 201 -13.61 -6.15 4.38
CA PRO A 201 -14.45 -5.59 5.43
C PRO A 201 -15.93 -5.62 5.00
N ALA A 202 -16.47 -6.83 4.82
CA ALA A 202 -17.88 -7.04 4.49
C ALA A 202 -18.66 -7.42 5.76
N PRO A 203 -19.85 -6.84 5.99
CA PRO A 203 -20.72 -7.31 7.06
C PRO A 203 -21.15 -8.74 6.78
N LEU A 204 -21.35 -9.50 7.85
CA LEU A 204 -21.93 -10.83 7.75
C LEU A 204 -23.41 -10.75 7.34
N PRO A 205 -23.94 -11.79 6.65
CA PRO A 205 -25.37 -11.91 6.43
C PRO A 205 -26.15 -11.91 7.75
N GLU A 206 -27.35 -11.35 7.74
CA GLU A 206 -28.24 -11.39 8.90
C GLU A 206 -28.53 -12.83 9.31
N GLY A 207 -28.41 -13.14 10.60
CA GLY A 207 -28.64 -14.48 11.14
C GLY A 207 -27.51 -15.48 10.90
N ALA A 208 -26.32 -15.03 10.49
CA ALA A 208 -25.15 -15.90 10.39
C ALA A 208 -24.80 -16.52 11.77
N GLU A 209 -24.77 -17.84 11.84
CA GLU A 209 -24.26 -18.58 13.00
C GLU A 209 -22.74 -18.62 12.95
N LEU A 210 -22.09 -18.15 14.01
CA LEU A 210 -20.63 -18.09 14.09
C LEU A 210 -20.07 -19.29 14.84
N MET A 211 -19.06 -19.93 14.25
CA MET A 211 -18.16 -20.81 15.00
C MET A 211 -17.32 -19.98 15.99
N GLU A 212 -16.74 -20.64 16.99
CA GLU A 212 -15.90 -19.99 18.01
C GLU A 212 -14.80 -19.11 17.40
N ARG A 213 -14.10 -19.62 16.37
CA ARG A 213 -13.06 -18.86 15.65
C ARG A 213 -13.62 -17.61 14.98
N GLU A 214 -14.81 -17.70 14.38
CA GLU A 214 -15.43 -16.58 13.66
C GLU A 214 -15.96 -15.53 14.64
N ALA A 215 -16.52 -15.96 15.78
CA ALA A 215 -16.90 -15.07 16.88
C ALA A 215 -15.69 -14.30 17.43
N ALA A 216 -14.53 -14.96 17.57
CA ALA A 216 -13.30 -14.31 17.99
C ALA A 216 -12.76 -13.32 16.93
N VAL A 217 -12.94 -13.60 15.64
CA VAL A 217 -12.64 -12.65 14.56
C VAL A 217 -13.58 -11.45 14.62
N GLN A 218 -14.88 -11.69 14.77
CA GLN A 218 -15.89 -10.63 14.85
C GLN A 218 -15.62 -9.70 16.03
N ALA A 219 -15.31 -10.24 17.21
CA ALA A 219 -14.96 -9.43 18.38
C ALA A 219 -13.75 -8.50 18.12
N ARG A 220 -12.74 -8.94 17.35
CA ARG A 220 -11.62 -8.08 16.95
C ARG A 220 -12.00 -7.02 15.92
N VAL A 221 -12.94 -7.33 15.02
CA VAL A 221 -13.49 -6.35 14.07
C VAL A 221 -14.25 -5.27 14.82
N ASP A 222 -15.10 -5.64 15.77
CA ASP A 222 -15.89 -4.72 16.58
C ASP A 222 -14.97 -3.81 17.41
N ASP A 223 -13.98 -4.38 18.10
CA ASP A 223 -12.96 -3.62 18.84
C ASP A 223 -12.20 -2.65 17.93
N TRP A 224 -11.80 -3.08 16.73
CA TRP A 224 -11.12 -2.20 15.77
C TRP A 224 -12.02 -1.05 15.30
N LEU A 225 -13.28 -1.32 14.99
CA LEU A 225 -14.24 -0.29 14.55
C LEU A 225 -14.55 0.72 15.66
N GLU A 226 -14.66 0.26 16.91
CA GLU A 226 -15.03 1.10 18.05
C GLU A 226 -13.84 1.91 18.60
N ASN A 227 -12.67 1.28 18.72
CA ASN A 227 -11.55 1.83 19.49
C ASN A 227 -10.38 2.32 18.62
N HIS A 228 -10.26 1.87 17.37
CA HIS A 228 -9.06 2.09 16.56
C HIS A 228 -9.30 2.82 15.22
N LEU A 229 -10.52 2.80 14.68
CA LEU A 229 -10.81 3.45 13.41
C LEU A 229 -11.02 4.96 13.56
N ILE A 230 -9.94 5.74 13.40
CA ILE A 230 -9.93 7.21 13.54
C ILE A 230 -10.34 7.95 12.23
N VAL A 231 -10.63 7.21 11.15
CA VAL A 231 -10.82 7.76 9.78
C VAL A 231 -12.07 8.65 9.63
N ASN A 232 -12.91 8.75 10.66
CA ASN A 232 -14.10 9.63 10.68
C ASN A 232 -13.80 11.11 10.98
N MET A 233 -12.54 11.53 11.20
CA MET A 233 -12.20 12.96 11.26
C MET A 233 -12.05 13.56 9.85
N THR A 234 -12.48 14.80 9.65
CA THR A 234 -12.40 15.48 8.35
C THR A 234 -10.96 15.45 7.80
N PRO A 235 -10.73 15.04 6.53
CA PRO A 235 -9.39 14.85 5.98
C PRO A 235 -8.43 16.03 6.18
N ASN A 236 -8.96 17.26 6.10
CA ASN A 236 -8.18 18.49 6.28
C ASN A 236 -7.57 18.64 7.69
N SER A 237 -8.22 18.08 8.72
CA SER A 237 -7.76 18.20 10.11
C SER A 237 -6.62 17.23 10.42
N ILE A 238 -6.65 16.05 9.80
CA ILE A 238 -5.64 15.01 10.06
C ILE A 238 -4.39 15.20 9.19
N CYS A 239 -4.55 15.61 7.92
CA CYS A 239 -3.42 15.92 7.04
C CYS A 239 -2.51 17.04 7.57
N GLY A 240 -3.05 17.95 8.40
CA GLY A 240 -2.26 18.98 9.08
C GLY A 240 -1.46 18.49 10.29
N ALA A 241 -1.73 17.27 10.79
CA ALA A 241 -1.21 16.77 12.07
C ALA A 241 -0.43 15.44 11.98
N PHE A 242 -0.40 14.76 10.83
CA PHE A 242 0.19 13.42 10.74
C PHE A 242 1.72 13.39 10.90
N TYR A 243 2.14 12.76 12.01
CA TYR A 243 3.31 11.89 12.10
C TYR A 243 2.81 10.44 12.23
N ILE A 244 3.23 9.58 11.30
CA ILE A 244 3.30 8.11 11.30
C ILE A 244 2.27 7.38 12.19
N ILE A 245 1.20 6.87 11.58
CA ILE A 245 0.37 5.79 12.15
C ILE A 245 0.86 4.48 11.53
N TYR A 246 1.30 3.54 12.37
CA TYR A 246 1.61 2.17 11.98
C TYR A 246 0.72 1.23 12.79
N PHE A 247 0.00 0.33 12.13
CA PHE A 247 -0.73 -0.75 12.79
C PHE A 247 0.20 -1.97 12.86
N HIS A 248 0.52 -2.40 14.08
CA HIS A 248 1.28 -3.62 14.32
C HIS A 248 0.34 -4.82 14.23
N ILE A 249 0.30 -5.49 13.08
CA ILE A 249 -0.30 -6.84 12.99
C ILE A 249 0.70 -7.80 13.63
N ARG A 250 0.45 -8.21 14.87
CA ARG A 250 1.22 -9.30 15.50
C ARG A 250 1.11 -10.54 14.63
N GLY A 251 2.26 -11.13 14.30
CA GLY A 251 2.35 -12.40 13.61
C GLY A 251 1.54 -13.47 14.35
N ILE A 252 0.79 -14.23 13.56
CA ILE A 252 0.27 -15.53 13.96
C ILE A 252 1.51 -16.44 14.02
N GLU A 253 1.92 -16.80 15.24
CA GLU A 253 2.63 -18.07 15.47
C GLU A 253 1.65 -19.25 15.37
#